data_AF-A0A959HCW4-F1
#
_entry.id   AF-A0A959HCW4-F1
#
_cell.length_a   1.000
_cell.length_b   1.000
_cell.length_c   1.000
_cell.angle_alpha   90.00
_cell.angle_beta   90.00
_cell.angle_gamma   90.00
#
_symmetry.space_group_name_H-M   'P 1'
#
loop_
_entity.id
_entity.type
_entity.pdbx_description
1 polymer ?
#
loop_
_entity_poly.entity_id
_entity_poly.type
_entity_poly.pdbx_seq_one_letter_code
_entity_poly.pdbx_strand_id
1 'polypeptide(L)'
;AAPVAAVAFITTWIGAELGYIDDGIQGLKGLETDMTAYAIFIASLKYSFYPVLTLSFILMLVFLKRDFGPMYRAETRARTTGEVSRKMSDTEESAIEDLNPVKGAPLKWYNAVIPVVLVILMTMFGLLDTGMANTYSELLANDISVPSHGWGDIWRATGVFLGEESSFFMKIGKLIGNSDSYIALLWASLSGVAAAIALTLGAKIMRLAETISTMITGFKAMLPALLILAMAWSLAATTEELHTATFLTFALQDSVNPFAMPV
;
A
#
# COMPACT_ATOMS: atom_id res chain seq x y z
N ALA A 1 -0.70 -14.48 -7.82
CA ALA A 1 -1.18 -13.34 -7.03
C ALA A 1 -2.03 -12.38 -7.86
N ALA A 2 -1.52 -11.86 -8.98
CA ALA A 2 -2.22 -10.84 -9.80
C ALA A 2 -3.68 -11.16 -10.22
N PRO A 3 -4.05 -12.39 -10.67
CA PRO A 3 -5.43 -12.66 -11.10
C PRO A 3 -6.42 -12.76 -9.93
N VAL A 4 -5.95 -13.27 -8.78
CA VAL A 4 -6.76 -13.38 -7.57
C VAL A 4 -6.97 -12.01 -6.95
N ALA A 5 -5.96 -11.13 -6.99
CA ALA A 5 -6.09 -9.76 -6.52
C ALA A 5 -7.11 -8.94 -7.33
N ALA A 6 -7.21 -9.18 -8.65
CA ALA A 6 -8.17 -8.49 -9.52
C ALA A 6 -9.62 -8.98 -9.38
N VAL A 7 -9.85 -10.18 -8.84
CA VAL A 7 -11.20 -10.77 -8.68
C VAL A 7 -11.63 -10.82 -7.21
N ALA A 8 -10.68 -10.73 -6.27
CA ALA A 8 -10.97 -10.79 -4.86
C ALA A 8 -11.76 -9.54 -4.41
N PHE A 9 -12.95 -9.80 -3.87
CA PHE A 9 -13.92 -8.79 -3.40
C PHE A 9 -13.40 -7.89 -2.27
N ILE A 10 -12.31 -8.27 -1.61
CA ILE A 10 -11.72 -7.55 -0.50
C ILE A 10 -10.21 -7.54 -0.73
N THR A 11 -9.73 -6.53 -1.44
CA THR A 11 -8.30 -6.25 -1.55
C THR A 11 -8.01 -4.83 -1.11
N THR A 12 -6.76 -4.55 -0.78
CA THR A 12 -6.31 -3.19 -0.48
C THR A 12 -6.37 -2.26 -1.71
N TRP A 13 -6.57 -2.80 -2.92
CA TRP A 13 -6.61 -2.02 -4.17
C TRP A 13 -8.00 -1.61 -4.61
N ILE A 14 -9.06 -2.30 -4.14
CA ILE A 14 -10.44 -2.00 -4.53
C ILE A 14 -10.85 -0.58 -4.14
N GLY A 15 -10.34 -0.04 -3.03
CA GLY A 15 -10.64 1.33 -2.61
C GLY A 15 -10.14 2.40 -3.59
N ALA A 16 -8.94 2.21 -4.15
CA ALA A 16 -8.39 3.11 -5.17
C ALA A 16 -9.17 2.98 -6.50
N GLU A 17 -9.50 1.75 -6.90
CA GLU A 17 -10.31 1.50 -8.11
C GLU A 17 -11.70 2.14 -8.01
N LEU A 18 -12.37 1.98 -6.86
CA LEU A 18 -13.66 2.63 -6.60
C LEU A 18 -13.55 4.16 -6.61
N GLY A 19 -12.47 4.71 -6.07
CA GLY A 19 -12.20 6.16 -6.13
C GLY A 19 -12.05 6.66 -7.56
N TYR A 20 -11.28 5.97 -8.40
CA TYR A 20 -11.13 6.34 -9.82
C TYR A 20 -12.44 6.21 -10.62
N ILE A 21 -13.28 5.23 -10.29
CA ILE A 21 -14.61 5.09 -10.89
C ILE A 21 -15.49 6.27 -10.47
N ASP A 22 -15.49 6.64 -9.19
CA ASP A 22 -16.28 7.76 -8.67
C ASP A 22 -15.85 9.10 -9.30
N ASP A 23 -14.54 9.37 -9.35
CA ASP A 23 -13.96 10.54 -10.01
C ASP A 23 -14.34 10.59 -11.51
N GLY A 24 -14.33 9.43 -12.18
CA GLY A 24 -14.71 9.30 -13.59
C GLY A 24 -16.19 9.59 -13.85
N ILE A 25 -17.10 9.13 -12.97
CA ILE A 25 -18.54 9.37 -13.10
C ILE A 25 -18.87 10.85 -12.90
N GLN A 26 -18.23 11.51 -11.92
CA GLN A 26 -18.43 12.94 -11.67
C GLN A 26 -18.02 13.81 -12.89
N GLY A 27 -17.05 13.34 -13.68
CA GLY A 27 -16.62 14.01 -14.91
C GLY A 27 -17.57 13.89 -16.11
N LEU A 28 -18.46 12.90 -16.11
CA LEU A 28 -19.37 12.59 -17.23
C LEU A 28 -20.77 13.19 -16.98
N LYS A 29 -20.96 14.47 -17.33
CA LYS A 29 -22.28 15.12 -17.31
C LYS A 29 -23.23 14.43 -18.30
N GLY A 30 -24.14 13.59 -17.82
CA GLY A 30 -25.22 12.99 -18.61
C GLY A 30 -25.40 11.47 -18.45
N LEU A 31 -24.49 10.79 -17.75
CA LEU A 31 -24.68 9.41 -17.30
C LEU A 31 -25.17 9.43 -15.85
N GLU A 32 -26.40 9.89 -15.64
CA GLU A 32 -27.13 9.69 -14.39
C GLU A 32 -27.48 8.20 -14.26
N THR A 33 -26.46 7.40 -13.95
CA THR A 33 -26.67 6.03 -13.51
C THR A 33 -26.83 6.12 -11.99
N ASP A 34 -27.99 5.75 -11.44
CA ASP A 34 -28.23 5.60 -9.98
C ASP A 34 -27.33 4.51 -9.33
N MET A 35 -26.34 4.01 -10.06
CA MET A 35 -25.45 2.95 -9.66
C MET A 35 -24.27 3.52 -8.90
N THR A 36 -24.03 2.99 -7.70
CA THR A 36 -22.84 3.31 -6.93
C THR A 36 -21.58 2.85 -7.68
N ALA A 37 -20.44 3.50 -7.44
CA ALA A 37 -19.14 3.08 -7.99
C ALA A 37 -18.86 1.58 -7.74
N TYR A 38 -19.36 1.06 -6.61
CA TYR A 38 -19.31 -0.37 -6.28
C TYR A 38 -20.16 -1.24 -7.21
N ALA A 39 -21.38 -0.83 -7.53
CA ALA A 39 -22.25 -1.57 -8.44
C ALA A 39 -21.65 -1.63 -9.86
N ILE A 40 -21.06 -0.52 -10.33
CA ILE A 40 -20.37 -0.45 -11.63
C ILE A 40 -19.12 -1.34 -11.62
N PHE A 41 -18.31 -1.30 -10.55
CA PHE A 41 -17.18 -2.21 -10.40
C PHE A 41 -17.61 -3.68 -10.52
N ILE A 42 -18.67 -4.10 -9.82
CA ILE A 42 -19.18 -5.48 -9.89
C ILE A 42 -19.69 -5.82 -11.30
N ALA A 43 -20.37 -4.91 -11.98
CA ALA A 43 -20.79 -5.10 -13.37
C ALA A 43 -19.57 -5.28 -14.30
N SER A 44 -18.52 -4.49 -14.10
CA SER A 44 -17.26 -4.57 -14.86
C SER A 44 -16.52 -5.90 -14.68
N LEU A 45 -16.67 -6.59 -13.53
CA LEU A 45 -16.02 -7.88 -13.29
C LEU A 45 -16.42 -8.93 -14.33
N LYS A 46 -17.65 -8.87 -14.86
CA LYS A 46 -18.11 -9.76 -15.95
C LYS A 46 -17.28 -9.59 -17.23
N TYR A 47 -16.77 -8.39 -17.47
CA TYR A 47 -15.96 -8.04 -18.64
C TYR A 47 -14.45 -8.17 -18.37
N SER A 48 -14.06 -8.55 -17.16
CA SER A 48 -12.66 -8.81 -16.81
C SER A 48 -12.22 -10.18 -17.34
N PHE A 49 -12.01 -10.27 -18.66
CA PHE A 49 -11.64 -11.51 -19.33
C PHE A 49 -10.24 -12.01 -18.91
N TYR A 50 -9.31 -11.09 -18.64
CA TYR A 50 -7.93 -11.45 -18.31
C TYR A 50 -7.82 -12.30 -17.02
N PRO A 51 -8.40 -11.91 -15.87
CA PRO A 51 -8.36 -12.74 -14.67
C PRO A 51 -9.07 -14.07 -14.83
N VAL A 52 -10.24 -14.10 -15.49
CA VAL A 52 -11.01 -15.33 -15.73
C VAL A 52 -10.22 -16.33 -16.59
N LEU A 53 -9.62 -15.86 -17.69
CA LEU A 53 -8.78 -16.68 -18.56
C LEU A 53 -7.51 -17.12 -17.83
N THR A 54 -6.92 -16.26 -17.01
CA THR A 54 -5.70 -16.62 -16.26
C THR A 54 -5.98 -17.63 -15.15
N LEU A 55 -7.12 -17.53 -14.44
CA LEU A 55 -7.55 -18.54 -13.48
C LEU A 55 -7.81 -19.88 -14.16
N SER A 56 -8.48 -19.87 -15.31
CA SER A 56 -8.70 -21.06 -16.14
C SER A 56 -7.38 -21.68 -16.61
N PHE A 57 -6.43 -20.84 -17.03
CA PHE A 57 -5.09 -21.25 -17.43
C PHE A 57 -4.28 -21.86 -16.28
N ILE A 58 -4.31 -21.25 -15.09
CA ILE A 58 -3.66 -21.81 -13.89
C ILE A 58 -4.23 -23.19 -13.56
N LEU A 59 -5.56 -23.32 -13.59
CA LEU A 59 -6.24 -24.58 -13.33
C LEU A 59 -5.85 -25.65 -14.37
N MET A 60 -5.77 -25.26 -15.64
CA MET A 60 -5.24 -26.10 -16.72
C MET A 60 -3.78 -26.53 -16.45
N LEU A 61 -2.89 -25.63 -16.02
CA LEU A 61 -1.50 -25.96 -15.68
C LEU A 61 -1.42 -26.97 -14.52
N VAL A 62 -2.25 -26.80 -13.49
CA VAL A 62 -2.30 -27.72 -12.34
C VAL A 62 -2.74 -29.13 -12.76
N PHE A 63 -3.76 -29.23 -13.61
CA PHE A 63 -4.24 -30.53 -14.10
C PHE A 63 -3.31 -31.18 -15.12
N LEU A 64 -2.75 -30.41 -16.06
CA LEU A 64 -1.88 -30.93 -17.11
C LEU A 64 -0.44 -31.12 -16.64
N LYS A 65 -0.05 -30.52 -15.50
CA LYS A 65 1.33 -30.51 -14.97
C LYS A 65 2.38 -30.19 -16.05
N ARG A 66 2.01 -29.32 -16.98
CA ARG A 66 2.81 -28.99 -18.15
C ARG A 66 3.07 -27.50 -18.15
N ASP A 67 4.21 -27.13 -17.58
CA ASP A 67 4.71 -25.77 -17.66
C ASP A 67 5.20 -25.45 -19.08
N PHE A 68 5.29 -24.17 -19.42
CA PHE A 68 5.75 -23.72 -20.75
C PHE A 68 6.99 -22.83 -20.66
N GLY A 69 7.83 -22.90 -21.70
CA GLY A 69 8.95 -21.98 -21.92
C GLY A 69 10.00 -21.97 -20.79
N PRO A 70 10.37 -20.80 -20.25
CA PRO A 70 11.41 -20.69 -19.22
C PRO A 70 11.00 -21.35 -17.89
N MET A 71 9.70 -21.43 -17.59
CA MET A 71 9.18 -22.05 -16.36
C MET A 71 9.34 -23.57 -16.37
N TYR A 72 9.07 -24.23 -17.50
CA TYR A 72 9.33 -25.66 -17.69
C TYR A 72 10.82 -26.01 -17.56
N ARG A 73 11.70 -25.17 -18.11
CA ARG A 73 13.16 -25.36 -17.97
C ARG A 73 13.62 -25.23 -16.52
N ALA A 74 12.99 -24.33 -15.75
CA ALA A 74 13.25 -24.19 -14.33
C ALA A 74 12.72 -25.39 -13.53
N GLU A 75 11.51 -25.86 -13.81
CA GLU A 75 10.92 -27.07 -13.21
C GLU A 75 11.79 -28.30 -13.48
N THR A 76 12.19 -28.51 -14.74
CA THR A 76 13.05 -29.62 -15.14
C THR A 76 14.41 -29.55 -14.45
N ARG A 77 15.06 -28.38 -14.45
CA ARG A 77 16.33 -28.16 -13.73
C ARG A 77 16.20 -28.49 -12.24
N ALA A 78 15.19 -27.94 -11.57
CA ALA A 78 14.96 -28.20 -10.15
C ALA A 78 14.74 -29.69 -9.87
N ARG A 79 14.07 -30.42 -10.77
CA ARG A 79 13.83 -31.87 -10.63
C ARG A 79 15.05 -32.74 -10.97
N THR A 80 15.85 -32.36 -11.96
CA THR A 80 16.96 -33.20 -12.44
C THR A 80 18.28 -32.90 -11.76
N THR A 81 18.58 -31.62 -11.48
CA THR A 81 19.84 -31.19 -10.85
C THR A 81 19.68 -30.86 -9.37
N GLY A 82 18.45 -30.73 -8.87
CA GLY A 82 18.18 -30.26 -7.51
C GLY A 82 18.38 -28.75 -7.31
N GLU A 83 18.84 -28.03 -8.34
CA GLU A 83 19.10 -26.59 -8.27
C GLU A 83 17.83 -25.78 -8.59
N VAL A 84 17.16 -25.33 -7.54
CA VAL A 84 15.94 -24.51 -7.62
C VAL A 84 16.20 -23.10 -8.18
N SER A 85 17.37 -22.52 -7.90
CA SER A 85 17.73 -21.20 -8.44
C SER A 85 18.41 -21.33 -9.80
N ARG A 86 18.18 -20.34 -10.67
CA ARG A 86 19.04 -20.15 -11.86
C ARG A 86 20.33 -19.51 -11.37
N LYS A 87 21.50 -19.86 -11.93
CA LYS A 87 22.71 -19.04 -11.77
C LYS A 87 22.37 -17.60 -12.15
N MET A 88 22.27 -16.76 -11.14
CA MET A 88 21.93 -15.36 -11.28
C MET A 88 23.14 -14.63 -11.87
N SER A 89 22.93 -13.43 -12.41
CA SER A 89 24.08 -12.57 -12.67
C SER A 89 24.73 -12.22 -11.33
N ASP A 90 26.05 -11.99 -11.30
CA ASP A 90 26.77 -11.60 -10.06
C ASP A 90 26.10 -10.40 -9.35
N THR A 91 25.41 -9.53 -10.10
CA THR A 91 24.67 -8.38 -9.57
C THR A 91 23.37 -8.78 -8.83
N GLU A 92 22.66 -9.80 -9.31
CA GLU A 92 21.44 -10.31 -8.67
C GLU A 92 21.78 -11.22 -7.49
N GLU A 93 22.85 -12.00 -7.60
CA GLU A 93 23.30 -12.95 -6.57
C GLU A 93 23.83 -12.21 -5.34
N SER A 94 24.65 -11.17 -5.52
CA SER A 94 25.12 -10.32 -4.42
C SER A 94 23.99 -9.60 -3.67
N ALA A 95 22.96 -9.12 -4.38
CA ALA A 95 21.81 -8.48 -3.77
C ALA A 95 20.96 -9.42 -2.90
N ILE A 96 20.92 -10.72 -3.22
CA ILE A 96 20.19 -11.72 -2.44
C ILE A 96 21.07 -12.33 -1.34
N GLU A 97 22.37 -12.49 -1.58
CA GLU A 97 23.31 -13.02 -0.60
C GLU A 97 23.45 -12.09 0.61
N ASP A 98 23.42 -10.78 0.40
CA ASP A 98 23.39 -9.75 1.45
C ASP A 98 22.10 -9.76 2.30
N LEU A 99 21.04 -10.43 1.86
CA LEU A 99 19.77 -10.55 2.57
C LEU A 99 19.63 -11.86 3.36
N ASN A 100 20.63 -12.76 3.28
CA ASN A 100 20.61 -14.00 4.06
C ASN A 100 20.79 -13.73 5.56
N PRO A 101 20.17 -14.54 6.44
CA PRO A 101 20.35 -14.41 7.88
C PRO A 101 21.83 -14.64 8.25
N VAL A 102 22.32 -13.86 9.21
CA VAL A 102 23.70 -14.01 9.71
C VAL A 102 23.95 -15.46 10.14
N LYS A 103 25.03 -16.05 9.61
CA LYS A 103 25.39 -17.46 9.88
C LYS A 103 25.59 -17.66 11.39
N GLY A 104 24.79 -18.55 11.98
CA GLY A 104 24.85 -18.90 13.41
C GLY A 104 24.04 -18.00 14.35
N ALA A 105 23.26 -17.04 13.84
CA ALA A 105 22.37 -16.24 14.68
C ALA A 105 21.23 -17.09 15.29
N PRO A 106 20.85 -16.86 16.56
CA PRO A 106 19.70 -17.53 17.14
C PRO A 106 18.42 -17.07 16.42
N LEU A 107 17.78 -18.00 15.70
CA LEU A 107 16.53 -17.78 14.96
C LEU A 107 15.36 -17.58 15.93
N LYS A 108 15.19 -16.35 16.40
CA LYS A 108 14.16 -15.95 17.35
C LYS A 108 13.12 -15.10 16.63
N TRP A 109 11.87 -15.60 16.60
CA TRP A 109 10.75 -14.95 15.91
C TRP A 109 10.51 -13.50 16.39
N TYR A 110 10.77 -13.22 17.66
CA TYR A 110 10.55 -11.91 18.25
C TYR A 110 11.49 -10.82 17.68
N ASN A 111 12.66 -11.19 17.14
CA ASN A 111 13.57 -10.23 16.51
C ASN A 111 12.97 -9.62 15.23
N ALA A 112 12.08 -10.33 14.55
CA ALA A 112 11.34 -9.83 13.39
C ALA A 112 10.04 -9.13 13.80
N VAL A 113 9.32 -9.69 14.78
CA VAL A 113 7.99 -9.18 15.15
C VAL A 113 8.03 -7.89 15.96
N ILE A 114 8.97 -7.74 16.89
CA ILE A 114 9.02 -6.56 17.78
C ILE A 114 9.18 -5.25 16.97
N PRO A 115 10.13 -5.12 16.04
CA PRO A 115 10.25 -3.90 15.24
C PRO A 115 8.99 -3.59 14.43
N VAL A 116 8.34 -4.60 13.85
CA VAL A 116 7.12 -4.44 13.04
C VAL A 116 5.96 -3.96 13.90
N VAL A 117 5.72 -4.60 15.04
CA VAL A 117 4.66 -4.20 15.97
C VAL A 117 4.93 -2.79 16.50
N LEU A 118 6.18 -2.45 16.78
CA LEU A 118 6.55 -1.10 17.22
C LEU A 118 6.24 -0.06 16.15
N VAL A 119 6.54 -0.33 14.87
CA VAL A 119 6.16 0.57 13.77
C VAL A 119 4.65 0.76 13.74
N ILE A 120 3.86 -0.32 13.81
CA ILE A 120 2.39 -0.21 13.79
C ILE A 120 1.88 0.65 14.95
N LEU A 121 2.36 0.39 16.16
CA LEU A 121 1.94 1.14 17.36
C LEU A 121 2.37 2.60 17.30
N MET A 122 3.60 2.88 16.85
CA MET A 122 4.11 4.25 16.72
C MET A 122 3.41 5.01 15.58
N THR A 123 3.01 4.34 14.50
CA THR A 123 2.17 4.95 13.46
C THR A 123 0.80 5.31 14.03
N MET A 124 0.13 4.39 14.73
CA MET A 124 -1.17 4.69 15.35
C MET A 124 -1.07 5.82 16.37
N PHE A 125 -0.04 5.79 17.22
CA PHE A 125 0.23 6.86 18.17
C PHE A 125 0.50 8.19 17.47
N GLY A 126 1.36 8.21 16.46
CA GLY A 126 1.71 9.40 15.69
C GLY A 126 0.50 10.02 15.00
N LEU A 127 -0.36 9.21 14.38
CA LEU A 127 -1.60 9.68 13.75
C LEU A 127 -2.57 10.28 14.78
N LEU A 128 -2.66 9.71 15.98
CA LEU A 128 -3.50 10.26 17.05
C LEU A 128 -2.93 11.55 17.62
N ASP A 129 -1.61 11.63 17.85
CA ASP A 129 -0.96 12.81 18.41
C ASP A 129 -1.00 14.01 17.45
N THR A 130 -0.59 13.80 16.19
CA THR A 130 -0.66 14.86 15.17
C THR A 130 -2.10 15.21 14.82
N GLY A 131 -3.00 14.21 14.80
CA GLY A 131 -4.44 14.41 14.65
C GLY A 131 -5.05 15.26 15.74
N MET A 132 -4.67 15.06 17.00
CA MET A 132 -5.14 15.89 18.13
C MET A 132 -4.58 17.31 18.05
N ALA A 133 -3.32 17.49 17.69
CA ALA A 133 -2.73 18.81 17.52
C ALA A 133 -3.44 19.63 16.42
N ASN A 134 -3.71 19.01 15.27
CA ASN A 134 -4.40 19.67 14.17
C ASN A 134 -5.88 19.92 14.50
N THR A 135 -6.55 18.96 15.13
CA THR A 135 -7.95 19.12 15.55
C THR A 135 -8.09 20.22 16.62
N TYR A 136 -7.11 20.39 17.52
CA TYR A 136 -7.09 21.51 18.45
C TYR A 136 -7.08 22.86 17.72
N SER A 137 -6.25 23.00 16.68
CA SER A 137 -6.23 24.23 15.88
C SER A 137 -7.55 24.48 15.13
N GLU A 138 -8.21 23.41 14.66
CA GLU A 138 -9.52 23.50 14.01
C GLU A 138 -10.63 23.89 15.00
N LEU A 139 -10.60 23.37 16.23
CA LEU A 139 -11.56 23.71 17.28
C LEU A 139 -11.47 25.19 17.68
N LEU A 140 -10.24 25.73 17.79
CA LEU A 140 -10.03 27.15 18.04
C LEU A 140 -10.54 28.04 16.89
N ALA A 141 -10.38 27.58 15.64
CA ALA A 141 -10.88 28.29 14.47
C ALA A 141 -12.42 28.34 14.41
N ASN A 142 -13.11 27.44 15.13
CA ASN A 142 -14.56 27.38 15.23
C ASN A 142 -15.10 27.98 16.55
N ASP A 143 -14.32 28.82 17.23
CA ASP A 143 -14.68 29.48 18.50
C ASP A 143 -15.03 28.52 19.66
N ILE A 144 -14.55 27.27 19.62
CA ILE A 144 -14.73 26.30 20.71
C ILE A 144 -13.57 26.45 21.69
N SER A 145 -13.89 26.84 22.93
CA SER A 145 -12.88 27.03 23.99
C SER A 145 -12.38 25.69 24.50
N VAL A 146 -11.10 25.41 24.21
CA VAL A 146 -10.39 24.24 24.76
C VAL A 146 -9.44 24.72 25.86
N PRO A 147 -9.62 24.31 27.13
CA PRO A 147 -8.87 24.85 28.25
C PRO A 147 -7.40 24.44 28.31
N SER A 148 -6.99 23.36 27.63
CA SER A 148 -5.59 22.94 27.56
C SER A 148 -5.26 22.15 26.29
N HIS A 149 -3.98 22.02 25.96
CA HIS A 149 -3.46 21.11 24.94
C HIS A 149 -3.50 19.61 25.37
N GLY A 150 -4.20 19.29 26.46
CA GLY A 150 -4.32 17.93 26.96
C GLY A 150 -5.19 17.06 26.04
N TRP A 151 -4.73 15.82 25.79
CA TRP A 151 -5.45 14.83 24.97
C TRP A 151 -6.90 14.63 25.44
N GLY A 152 -7.15 14.68 26.75
CA GLY A 152 -8.49 14.51 27.32
C GLY A 152 -9.45 15.67 27.03
N ASP A 153 -8.94 16.90 26.97
CA ASP A 153 -9.76 18.09 26.71
C ASP A 153 -10.08 18.21 25.22
N ILE A 154 -9.09 17.92 24.36
CA ILE A 154 -9.29 17.83 22.91
C ILE A 154 -10.31 16.73 22.58
N TRP A 155 -10.19 15.54 23.17
CA TRP A 155 -11.13 14.45 22.93
C TRP A 155 -12.59 14.80 23.31
N ARG A 156 -12.78 15.52 24.42
CA ARG A 156 -14.10 16.00 24.85
C ARG A 156 -14.62 17.09 23.91
N ALA A 157 -13.79 18.07 23.58
CA ALA A 157 -14.14 19.16 22.68
C ALA A 157 -14.48 18.68 21.26
N THR A 158 -13.76 17.67 20.73
CA THR A 158 -14.10 17.01 19.47
C THR A 158 -15.48 16.36 19.51
N GLY A 159 -15.89 15.84 20.68
CA GLY A 159 -17.24 15.32 20.87
C GLY A 159 -18.32 16.40 20.83
N VAL A 160 -18.03 17.59 21.38
CA VAL A 160 -18.93 18.75 21.29
C VAL A 160 -19.03 19.24 19.85
N PHE A 161 -17.90 19.29 19.13
CA PHE A 161 -17.85 19.70 17.72
C PHE A 161 -18.62 18.76 16.78
N LEU A 162 -18.59 17.45 17.03
CA LEU A 162 -19.30 16.45 16.22
C LEU A 162 -20.77 16.21 16.65
N GLY A 163 -21.24 16.87 17.72
CA GLY A 163 -22.59 16.69 18.28
C GLY A 163 -22.70 15.60 19.36
N GLU A 164 -23.76 15.66 20.18
CA GLU A 164 -23.97 14.82 21.38
C GLU A 164 -24.03 13.30 21.08
N GLU A 165 -24.34 12.89 19.85
CA GLU A 165 -24.33 11.49 19.40
C GLU A 165 -23.05 11.07 18.66
N SER A 166 -21.93 11.74 18.92
CA SER A 166 -20.65 11.38 18.29
C SER A 166 -20.13 10.02 18.80
N SER A 167 -20.32 8.99 17.97
CA SER A 167 -19.78 7.65 18.21
C SER A 167 -18.25 7.67 18.29
N PHE A 168 -17.67 6.78 19.09
CA PHE A 168 -16.21 6.64 19.28
C PHE A 168 -15.45 6.56 17.96
N PHE A 169 -15.95 5.77 17.00
CA PHE A 169 -15.33 5.61 15.69
C PHE A 169 -15.33 6.89 14.86
N MET A 170 -16.33 7.76 15.05
CA MET A 170 -16.42 9.04 14.36
C MET A 170 -15.39 10.04 14.91
N LYS A 171 -15.16 10.04 16.23
CA LYS A 171 -14.11 10.83 16.86
C LYS A 171 -12.73 10.41 16.40
N ILE A 172 -12.46 9.10 16.40
CA ILE A 172 -11.20 8.55 15.85
C ILE A 172 -11.07 8.88 14.36
N GLY A 173 -12.15 8.71 13.59
CA GLY A 173 -12.16 9.03 12.16
C GLY A 173 -11.80 10.49 11.88
N LYS A 174 -12.35 11.43 12.66
CA LYS A 174 -12.02 12.86 12.53
C LYS A 174 -10.57 13.15 12.94
N LEU A 175 -10.09 12.57 14.04
CA LEU A 175 -8.71 12.74 14.49
C LEU A 175 -7.69 12.20 13.49
N ILE A 176 -7.90 10.98 13.00
CA ILE A 176 -7.04 10.38 11.98
C ILE A 176 -7.16 11.13 10.65
N GLY A 177 -8.37 11.59 10.28
CA GLY A 177 -8.59 12.38 9.06
C GLY A 177 -7.85 13.72 9.06
N ASN A 178 -7.71 14.37 10.23
CA ASN A 178 -6.95 15.59 10.40
C ASN A 178 -5.46 15.37 10.68
N SER A 179 -5.00 14.13 10.77
CA SER A 179 -3.62 13.83 11.18
C SER A 179 -2.59 14.15 10.10
N ASP A 180 -1.39 14.49 10.54
CA ASP A 180 -0.23 14.54 9.66
C ASP A 180 0.37 13.13 9.55
N SER A 181 0.02 12.45 8.46
CA SER A 181 0.50 11.09 8.18
C SER A 181 2.01 11.06 7.90
N TYR A 182 2.59 12.13 7.38
CA TYR A 182 4.02 12.19 7.08
C TYR A 182 4.85 12.17 8.37
N ILE A 183 4.53 13.02 9.34
CA ILE A 183 5.24 13.04 10.64
C ILE A 183 5.03 11.71 11.39
N ALA A 184 3.81 11.18 11.39
CA ALA A 184 3.50 9.91 12.04
C ALA A 184 4.35 8.74 11.49
N LEU A 185 4.45 8.64 10.16
CA LEU A 185 5.25 7.60 9.50
C LEU A 185 6.75 7.80 9.70
N LEU A 186 7.22 9.05 9.83
CA LEU A 186 8.62 9.36 10.11
C LEU A 186 9.01 8.86 11.50
N TRP A 187 8.21 9.15 12.53
CA TRP A 187 8.46 8.65 13.90
C TRP A 187 8.39 7.13 13.98
N ALA A 188 7.42 6.52 13.29
CA ALA A 188 7.24 5.08 13.28
C ALA A 188 8.42 4.35 12.63
N SER A 189 8.85 4.78 11.44
CA SER A 189 9.97 4.17 10.72
C SER A 189 11.29 4.32 11.48
N LEU A 190 11.55 5.51 12.06
CA LEU A 190 12.74 5.74 12.87
C LEU A 190 12.76 4.84 14.13
N SER A 191 11.62 4.71 14.81
CA SER A 191 11.48 3.86 16.00
C SER A 191 11.66 2.38 15.66
N GLY A 192 11.11 1.92 14.53
CA GLY A 192 11.27 0.55 14.04
C GLY A 192 12.72 0.19 13.77
N VAL A 193 13.45 1.04 13.04
CA VAL A 193 14.87 0.85 12.75
C VAL A 193 15.70 0.89 14.05
N ALA A 194 15.42 1.85 14.94
CA ALA A 194 16.09 1.94 16.23
C ALA A 194 15.89 0.68 17.08
N ALA A 195 14.67 0.14 17.13
CA ALA A 195 14.38 -1.11 17.84
C ALA A 195 15.06 -2.32 17.21
N ALA A 196 15.10 -2.41 15.87
CA ALA A 196 15.81 -3.47 15.18
C ALA A 196 17.31 -3.44 15.50
N ILE A 197 17.93 -2.25 15.51
CA ILE A 197 19.33 -2.07 15.90
C ILE A 197 19.53 -2.45 17.37
N ALA A 198 18.68 -1.97 18.28
CA ALA A 198 18.77 -2.24 19.71
C ALA A 198 18.66 -3.74 20.02
N LEU A 199 17.72 -4.45 19.38
CA LEU A 199 17.57 -5.91 19.54
C LEU A 199 18.77 -6.66 18.96
N THR A 200 19.28 -6.24 17.81
CA THR A 200 20.42 -6.88 17.15
C THR A 200 21.70 -6.77 17.98
N LEU A 201 21.94 -5.59 18.55
CA LEU A 201 23.08 -5.34 19.44
C LEU A 201 22.90 -6.01 20.81
N GLY A 202 21.70 -5.92 21.40
CA GLY A 202 21.37 -6.51 22.69
C GLY A 202 21.42 -8.04 22.69
N ALA A 203 20.99 -8.67 21.60
CA ALA A 203 21.11 -10.09 21.38
C ALA A 203 22.52 -10.52 20.91
N LYS A 204 23.45 -9.56 20.76
CA LYS A 204 24.84 -9.76 20.31
C LYS A 204 24.95 -10.57 19.01
N ILE A 205 24.03 -10.32 18.07
CA ILE A 205 23.97 -11.04 16.80
C ILE A 205 25.08 -10.59 15.86
N MET A 206 25.30 -9.28 15.78
CA MET A 206 26.33 -8.63 14.95
C MET A 206 26.82 -7.33 15.60
N ARG A 207 27.96 -6.82 15.15
CA ARG A 207 28.53 -5.56 15.68
C ARG A 207 27.78 -4.35 15.13
N LEU A 208 27.97 -3.18 15.77
CA LEU A 208 27.36 -1.92 15.31
C LEU A 208 27.71 -1.59 13.85
N ALA A 209 28.99 -1.74 13.48
CA ALA A 209 29.44 -1.49 12.12
C ALA A 209 28.75 -2.39 11.08
N GLU A 210 28.60 -3.67 11.40
CA GLU A 210 27.89 -4.64 10.55
C GLU A 210 26.40 -4.31 10.47
N THR A 211 25.79 -3.96 11.60
CA THR A 211 24.36 -3.57 11.66
C THR A 211 24.07 -2.38 10.76
N ILE A 212 24.92 -1.35 10.81
CA ILE A 212 24.79 -0.16 9.95
C ILE A 212 25.05 -0.52 8.49
N SER A 213 26.02 -1.38 8.19
CA SER A 213 26.24 -1.88 6.82
C SER A 213 25.01 -2.60 6.27
N THR A 214 24.41 -3.51 7.05
CA THR A 214 23.20 -4.25 6.66
C THR A 214 22.00 -3.31 6.49
N MET A 215 21.86 -2.30 7.34
CA MET A 215 20.84 -1.26 7.19
C MET A 215 21.00 -0.50 5.85
N ILE A 216 22.23 -0.13 5.49
CA ILE A 216 22.53 0.55 4.22
C ILE A 216 22.20 -0.37 3.03
N THR A 217 22.53 -1.65 3.10
CA THR A 217 22.18 -2.61 2.05
C THR A 217 20.67 -2.74 1.90
N GLY A 218 19.92 -2.80 3.01
CA GLY A 218 18.46 -2.79 3.00
C GLY A 218 17.88 -1.53 2.34
N PHE A 219 18.45 -0.36 2.63
CA PHE A 219 18.06 0.89 1.96
C PHE A 219 18.33 0.86 0.45
N LYS A 220 19.52 0.38 0.04
CA LYS A 220 19.88 0.24 -1.39
C LYS A 220 18.93 -0.68 -2.15
N ALA A 221 18.47 -1.77 -1.51
CA ALA A 221 17.52 -2.69 -2.11
C ALA A 221 16.15 -2.04 -2.41
N MET A 222 15.79 -0.97 -1.70
CA MET A 222 14.53 -0.23 -1.92
C MET A 222 14.65 0.90 -2.96
N LEU A 223 15.88 1.33 -3.31
CA LEU A 223 16.10 2.44 -4.25
C LEU A 223 15.43 2.25 -5.62
N PRO A 224 15.48 1.07 -6.27
CA PRO A 224 14.82 0.90 -7.56
C PRO A 224 13.30 1.13 -7.49
N ALA A 225 12.65 0.67 -6.43
CA ALA A 225 11.22 0.86 -6.23
C ALA A 225 10.86 2.33 -6.01
N LEU A 226 11.65 3.05 -5.20
CA LEU A 226 11.47 4.49 -4.98
C LEU A 226 11.65 5.29 -6.27
N LEU A 227 12.62 4.94 -7.12
CA LEU A 227 12.82 5.58 -8.42
C LEU A 227 11.61 5.38 -9.34
N ILE A 228 11.07 4.16 -9.41
CA ILE A 228 9.86 3.88 -10.22
C ILE A 228 8.67 4.70 -9.71
N LEU A 229 8.45 4.76 -8.40
CA LEU A 229 7.37 5.56 -7.81
C LEU A 229 7.52 7.05 -8.10
N ALA A 230 8.73 7.60 -7.96
CA ALA A 230 9.00 9.01 -8.27
C ALA A 230 8.74 9.32 -9.75
N MET A 231 9.17 8.45 -10.66
CA MET A 231 8.89 8.58 -12.09
C MET A 231 7.39 8.46 -12.40
N ALA A 232 6.68 7.56 -11.72
CA ALA A 232 5.24 7.40 -11.89
C ALA A 232 4.47 8.67 -11.47
N TRP A 233 4.83 9.27 -10.34
CA TRP A 233 4.22 10.54 -9.89
C TRP A 233 4.53 11.69 -10.85
N SER A 234 5.76 11.78 -11.36
CA SER A 234 6.12 12.77 -12.38
C SER A 234 5.33 12.58 -13.68
N LEU A 235 5.16 11.34 -14.15
CA LEU A 235 4.35 11.05 -15.33
C LEU A 235 2.88 11.39 -15.09
N ALA A 236 2.31 11.01 -13.94
CA ALA A 236 0.93 11.33 -13.59
C ALA A 236 0.69 12.86 -13.60
N ALA A 237 1.56 13.62 -12.94
CA ALA A 237 1.46 15.08 -12.90
C ALA A 237 1.55 15.71 -14.31
N THR A 238 2.49 15.26 -15.15
CA THR A 238 2.58 15.76 -16.54
C THR A 238 1.36 15.40 -17.39
N THR A 239 0.77 14.21 -17.22
CA THR A 239 -0.47 13.85 -17.93
C THR A 239 -1.68 14.67 -17.49
N GLU A 240 -1.71 15.08 -16.23
CA GLU A 240 -2.74 15.96 -15.65
C GLU A 240 -2.61 17.39 -16.19
N GLU A 241 -1.40 17.96 -16.19
CA GLU A 241 -1.11 19.28 -16.77
C GLU A 241 -1.43 19.37 -18.26
N LEU A 242 -1.20 18.28 -19.01
CA LEU A 242 -1.52 18.20 -20.43
C LEU A 242 -3.02 17.98 -20.71
N HIS A 243 -3.86 17.86 -19.68
CA HIS A 243 -5.29 17.53 -19.79
C HIS A 243 -5.55 16.31 -20.69
N THR A 244 -4.65 15.31 -20.62
CA THR A 244 -4.68 14.15 -21.53
C THR A 244 -5.99 13.37 -21.38
N ALA A 245 -6.50 13.27 -20.14
CA ALA A 245 -7.79 12.65 -19.85
C ALA A 245 -8.93 13.36 -20.61
N THR A 246 -9.00 14.70 -20.51
CA THR A 246 -10.00 15.53 -21.19
C THR A 246 -9.93 15.39 -22.71
N PHE A 247 -8.71 15.34 -23.28
CA PHE A 247 -8.52 15.11 -24.71
C PHE A 247 -9.07 13.74 -25.14
N LEU A 248 -8.76 12.67 -24.40
CA LEU A 248 -9.25 11.33 -24.69
C LEU A 248 -10.77 11.23 -24.56
N THR A 249 -11.38 11.88 -23.56
CA THR A 249 -12.84 11.89 -23.41
C THR A 249 -13.52 12.57 -24.60
N PHE A 250 -13.01 13.72 -25.07
CA PHE A 250 -13.57 14.41 -26.23
C PHE A 250 -13.35 13.64 -27.53
N ALA A 251 -12.18 13.03 -27.72
CA ALA A 251 -11.88 12.25 -28.92
C ALA A 251 -12.76 10.98 -29.03
N LEU A 252 -13.14 10.38 -27.90
CA LEU A 252 -13.89 9.13 -27.85
C LEU A 252 -15.42 9.32 -27.75
N GLN A 253 -15.90 10.51 -27.37
CA GLN A 253 -17.33 10.80 -27.14
C GLN A 253 -18.24 10.40 -28.31
N ASP A 254 -17.77 10.60 -29.55
CA ASP A 254 -18.56 10.31 -30.76
C ASP A 254 -18.20 8.97 -31.44
N SER A 255 -17.12 8.31 -31.00
CA SER A 255 -16.58 7.11 -31.65
C SER A 255 -16.91 5.80 -30.93
N VAL A 256 -17.37 5.88 -29.68
CA VAL A 256 -17.68 4.71 -28.85
C VAL A 256 -19.19 4.45 -28.88
N ASN A 257 -19.58 3.34 -29.50
CA ASN A 257 -20.97 2.88 -29.49
C ASN A 257 -21.41 2.62 -28.03
N PRO A 258 -22.55 3.15 -27.56
CA PRO A 258 -23.07 2.92 -26.20
C PRO A 258 -23.16 1.45 -25.79
N PHE A 259 -23.25 0.51 -26.73
CA PHE A 259 -23.25 -0.94 -26.46
C PHE A 259 -21.86 -1.55 -26.21
N ALA A 260 -20.78 -0.82 -26.49
CA ALA A 260 -19.40 -1.26 -26.25
C ALA A 260 -18.84 -0.74 -24.91
N MET A 261 -19.52 0.19 -24.25
CA MET A 261 -19.19 0.57 -22.89
C MET A 261 -19.72 -0.50 -21.93
N PRO A 262 -18.86 -1.10 -21.09
CA PRO A 262 -19.33 -1.98 -20.03
C PRO A 262 -20.07 -1.13 -19.01
N VAL A 263 -21.40 -1.12 -19.10
CA VAL A 263 -22.31 -0.64 -18.04
C VAL A 263 -22.31 -1.63 -16.89
#